data_AF-A0A7L2TIG0-F1
#
_entry.id   AF-A0A7L2TIG0-F1
#
_cell.length_a   1.000
_cell.length_b   1.000
_cell.length_c   1.000
_cell.angle_alpha   90.00
_cell.angle_beta   90.00
_cell.angle_gamma   90.00
#
_symmetry.space_group_name_H-M   'P 1'
#
loop_
_entity.id
_entity.type
_entity.pdbx_description
1 polymer ?
#
loop_
_entity_poly.entity_id
_entity_poly.type
_entity_poly.pdbx_seq_one_letter_code
_entity_poly.pdbx_strand_id
1 'polypeptide(L)'
;APCRAALGHGAAALSLGPGSATLRLPEEPRFPALALAQLPAAEARSQLQALVFGMAGCIASLERRLEVETLAFSCSTEKNAVRSQQVFLPDPSPRKSRASGSALPAKRKVPGESLINPGFK
;
A
#
# COMPACT_ATOMS: atom_id res chain seq x y z
N ALA A 1 -25.05 -7.18 4.66
CA ALA A 1 -25.96 -7.22 5.83
C ALA A 1 -26.52 -5.83 6.05
N PRO A 2 -27.84 -5.68 6.13
CA PRO A 2 -28.53 -4.38 6.14
C PRO A 2 -28.04 -3.41 7.23
N CYS A 3 -27.62 -3.91 8.39
CA CYS A 3 -27.13 -3.08 9.49
C CYS A 3 -25.81 -2.34 9.21
N ARG A 4 -24.97 -2.81 8.26
CA ARG A 4 -23.63 -2.23 8.06
C ARG A 4 -23.70 -0.80 7.50
N ALA A 5 -24.62 -0.53 6.58
CA ALA A 5 -24.76 0.81 5.99
C ALA A 5 -25.26 1.83 7.02
N ALA A 6 -26.32 1.48 7.76
CA ALA A 6 -26.89 2.33 8.80
C ALA A 6 -25.88 2.68 9.91
N LEU A 7 -24.99 1.74 10.26
CA LEU A 7 -23.91 1.99 11.22
C LEU A 7 -22.80 2.88 10.64
N GLY A 8 -22.48 2.74 9.35
CA GLY A 8 -21.45 3.54 8.68
C GLY A 8 -21.80 5.03 8.59
N HIS A 9 -23.10 5.36 8.46
CA HIS A 9 -23.57 6.74 8.39
C HIS A 9 -23.83 7.39 9.76
N GLY A 10 -23.66 6.64 10.86
CA GLY A 10 -23.93 7.15 12.22
C GLY A 10 -25.42 7.41 12.50
N ALA A 11 -26.33 6.84 11.70
CA ALA A 11 -27.76 7.05 11.82
C ALA A 11 -28.44 6.14 12.86
N ALA A 12 -27.71 5.16 13.41
CA ALA A 12 -28.25 4.22 14.39
C ALA A 12 -28.48 4.89 15.76
N ALA A 13 -29.64 4.66 16.37
CA ALA A 13 -29.98 5.17 17.70
C ALA A 13 -30.34 4.02 18.65
N LEU A 14 -29.86 4.07 19.90
CA LEU A 14 -30.13 3.07 20.92
C LEU A 14 -30.92 3.69 22.07
N SER A 15 -32.03 3.08 22.46
CA SER A 15 -32.79 3.44 23.66
C SER A 15 -32.75 2.28 24.66
N LEU A 16 -32.45 2.58 25.93
CA LEU A 16 -32.49 1.61 27.02
C LEU A 16 -33.83 1.68 27.78
N GLY A 17 -34.39 0.51 28.07
CA GLY A 17 -35.50 0.32 28.99
C GLY A 17 -35.12 -0.65 30.11
N PRO A 18 -36.05 -0.90 31.06
CA PRO A 18 -35.82 -1.89 32.11
C PRO A 18 -35.65 -3.29 31.49
N GLY A 19 -34.46 -3.89 31.63
CA GLY A 19 -34.15 -5.24 31.16
C GLY A 19 -34.13 -5.43 29.63
N SER A 20 -34.21 -4.35 28.85
CA SER A 20 -34.25 -4.41 27.38
C SER A 20 -33.67 -3.16 26.75
N ALA A 21 -33.34 -3.24 25.46
CA ALA A 21 -32.99 -2.09 24.66
C ALA A 21 -33.66 -2.16 23.28
N THR A 22 -33.75 -1.03 22.58
CA THR A 22 -34.23 -1.00 21.19
C THR A 22 -33.20 -0.26 20.35
N LEU A 23 -32.72 -0.92 19.30
CA LEU A 23 -31.84 -0.36 18.29
C LEU A 23 -32.67 0.11 17.10
N ARG A 24 -32.66 1.40 16.80
CA ARG A 24 -33.35 1.99 15.64
C ARG A 24 -32.35 2.23 14.52
N LEU A 25 -32.72 1.83 13.32
CA LEU A 25 -31.93 1.97 12.10
C LEU A 25 -32.80 2.72 11.07
N PRO A 26 -32.79 4.07 11.06
CA PRO A 26 -33.72 4.87 10.25
C PRO A 26 -33.59 4.60 8.75
N GLU A 27 -32.38 4.28 8.30
CA GLU A 27 -32.08 4.00 6.91
C GLU A 27 -32.34 2.54 6.50
N GLU A 28 -32.87 1.71 7.41
CA GLU A 28 -33.22 0.32 7.12
C GLU A 28 -34.75 0.15 7.05
N PRO A 29 -35.34 0.04 5.84
CA PRO A 29 -36.78 -0.03 5.66
C PRO A 29 -37.42 -1.34 6.14
N ARG A 30 -36.67 -2.44 6.14
CA ARG A 30 -37.09 -3.79 6.57
C ARG A 30 -36.99 -3.97 8.08
N PHE A 31 -36.03 -3.31 8.73
CA PHE A 31 -35.79 -3.43 10.17
C PHE A 31 -35.53 -2.07 10.84
N PRO A 32 -36.55 -1.18 10.88
CA PRO A 32 -36.39 0.16 11.42
C PRO A 32 -36.15 0.16 12.94
N ALA A 33 -36.54 -0.91 13.63
CA ALA A 33 -36.31 -1.10 15.06
C ALA A 33 -36.09 -2.59 15.39
N LEU A 34 -35.08 -2.87 16.20
CA LEU A 34 -34.75 -4.20 16.71
C LEU A 34 -34.82 -4.18 18.24
N ALA A 35 -35.65 -5.04 18.81
CA ALA A 35 -35.67 -5.27 20.25
C ALA A 35 -34.48 -6.13 20.68
N LEU A 36 -33.79 -5.71 21.73
CA LEU A 36 -32.62 -6.37 22.30
C LEU A 36 -32.96 -6.82 23.72
N ALA A 37 -32.79 -8.11 23.99
CA ALA A 37 -32.93 -8.69 25.32
C ALA A 37 -31.58 -8.75 26.03
N GLN A 38 -31.61 -8.68 27.35
CA GLN A 38 -30.40 -8.84 28.15
C GLN A 38 -29.94 -10.30 28.17
N LEU A 39 -28.65 -10.52 27.90
CA LEU A 39 -28.04 -11.84 28.01
C LEU A 39 -27.80 -12.23 29.49
N PRO A 40 -27.83 -13.53 29.83
CA PRO A 40 -27.41 -14.01 31.14
C PRO A 40 -25.97 -13.59 31.46
N ALA A 41 -25.68 -13.29 32.73
CA ALA A 41 -24.38 -12.74 33.13
C ALA A 41 -23.18 -13.63 32.76
N ALA A 42 -23.34 -14.96 32.80
CA ALA A 42 -22.27 -15.89 32.41
C ALA A 42 -21.96 -15.80 30.91
N GLU A 43 -22.99 -15.80 30.07
CA GLU A 43 -22.85 -15.68 28.62
C GLU A 43 -22.32 -14.30 28.22
N ALA A 44 -22.87 -13.23 28.82
CA ALA A 44 -22.44 -11.87 28.57
C ALA A 44 -20.94 -11.68 28.83
N ARG A 45 -20.40 -12.29 29.89
CA ARG A 45 -18.95 -12.22 30.19
C ARG A 45 -18.10 -12.83 29.08
N SER A 46 -18.45 -14.05 28.66
CA SER A 46 -17.72 -14.74 27.58
C SER A 46 -17.79 -13.96 26.27
N GLN A 47 -18.98 -13.42 25.93
CA GLN A 47 -19.18 -12.61 24.73
C GLN A 47 -18.38 -11.30 24.79
N LEU A 48 -18.36 -10.62 25.93
CA LEU A 48 -17.57 -9.39 26.12
C LEU A 48 -16.06 -9.66 26.02
N GLN A 49 -15.56 -10.75 26.60
CA GLN A 49 -14.15 -11.13 26.46
C GLN A 49 -13.79 -11.37 25.00
N ALA A 50 -14.58 -12.19 24.29
CA ALA A 50 -14.36 -12.48 22.88
C ALA A 50 -14.41 -11.20 22.02
N LEU A 51 -15.38 -10.31 22.28
CA LEU A 51 -15.51 -9.03 21.58
C LEU A 51 -14.27 -8.14 21.78
N VAL A 52 -13.80 -7.98 23.02
CA VAL A 52 -12.65 -7.13 23.34
C VAL A 52 -11.38 -7.65 22.65
N PHE A 53 -11.10 -8.95 22.76
CA PHE A 53 -9.93 -9.54 22.10
C PHE A 53 -10.05 -9.50 20.57
N GLY A 54 -11.25 -9.73 20.03
CA GLY A 54 -11.52 -9.61 18.60
C GLY A 54 -11.29 -8.19 18.09
N MET A 55 -11.78 -7.17 18.79
CA MET A 55 -11.57 -5.77 18.45
C MET A 55 -10.09 -5.40 18.47
N ALA A 56 -9.34 -5.79 19.50
CA ALA A 56 -7.90 -5.55 19.57
C ALA A 56 -7.15 -6.18 18.38
N GLY A 57 -7.50 -7.43 18.02
CA GLY A 57 -6.94 -8.09 16.84
C GLY A 57 -7.31 -7.40 15.52
N CYS A 58 -8.55 -6.93 15.38
CA CYS A 58 -8.99 -6.17 14.22
C CYS A 58 -8.24 -4.84 14.09
N ILE A 59 -8.08 -4.09 15.19
CA ILE A 59 -7.36 -2.81 15.19
C ILE A 59 -5.90 -3.03 14.78
N ALA A 60 -5.19 -3.96 15.40
CA ALA A 60 -3.80 -4.25 15.06
C ALA A 60 -3.62 -4.69 13.59
N SER A 61 -4.58 -5.43 13.05
CA SER A 61 -4.59 -5.83 11.64
C SER A 61 -4.84 -4.66 10.69
N LEU A 62 -5.77 -3.76 11.06
CA LEU A 62 -6.08 -2.55 10.29
C LEU A 62 -4.90 -1.58 10.29
N GLU A 63 -4.25 -1.37 11.44
CA GLU A 63 -3.04 -0.53 11.57
C GLU A 63 -1.93 -1.04 10.66
N ARG A 64 -1.61 -2.34 10.70
CA ARG A 64 -0.59 -2.95 9.83
C ARG A 64 -0.91 -2.77 8.34
N ARG A 65 -2.18 -2.91 7.95
CA ARG A 65 -2.61 -2.71 6.55
C ARG A 65 -2.49 -1.26 6.12
N LEU A 66 -2.79 -0.32 7.01
CA LEU A 66 -2.67 1.11 6.76
C LEU A 66 -1.19 1.52 6.61
N GLU A 67 -0.29 0.94 7.40
CA GLU A 67 1.17 1.12 7.24
C GLU A 67 1.66 0.65 5.86
N VAL A 68 1.26 -0.56 5.42
CA VAL A 68 1.63 -1.11 4.12
C VAL A 68 1.08 -0.27 2.98
N GLU A 69 -0.18 0.17 3.06
CA GLU A 69 -0.78 1.05 2.06
C GLU A 69 -0.03 2.40 2.00
N THR A 70 0.31 3.00 3.14
CA THR A 70 1.06 4.26 3.19
C THR A 70 2.45 4.14 2.55
N LEU A 71 3.16 3.03 2.79
CA LEU A 71 4.45 2.75 2.15
C LEU A 71 4.30 2.48 0.66
N ALA A 72 3.26 1.75 0.23
CA ALA A 72 2.99 1.49 -1.18
C ALA A 72 2.64 2.77 -1.95
N PHE A 73 1.89 3.69 -1.35
CA PHE A 73 1.63 5.02 -1.93
C PHE A 73 2.91 5.87 -1.99
N SER A 74 3.78 5.80 -0.98
CA SER A 74 5.04 6.56 -0.94
C SER A 74 6.07 6.07 -1.97
N CYS A 75 6.13 4.76 -2.23
CA CYS A 75 7.01 4.17 -3.25
C CYS A 75 6.51 4.35 -4.70
N SER A 76 5.31 4.91 -4.90
CA SER A 76 4.70 5.07 -6.23
C SER A 76 5.06 6.36 -6.97
N THR A 77 5.94 7.21 -6.39
CA THR A 77 6.44 8.45 -7.03
C THR A 77 7.95 8.49 -7.27
N GLU A 78 8.64 7.34 -7.32
CA GLU A 78 9.98 7.29 -7.92
C GLU A 78 9.91 7.00 -9.43
N LYS A 79 9.63 8.09 -10.15
CA LYS A 79 9.77 8.24 -11.59
C LYS A 79 11.18 7.84 -12.05
N ASN A 80 11.26 6.83 -12.91
CA ASN A 80 12.28 6.58 -13.94
C ASN A 80 13.49 7.54 -13.97
N ALA A 81 14.65 7.12 -13.45
CA ALA A 81 15.94 7.73 -13.79
C ALA A 81 17.19 6.87 -13.51
N VAL A 82 17.14 5.54 -13.70
CA VAL A 82 18.40 4.74 -13.75
C VAL A 82 18.36 3.73 -14.90
N ARG A 83 18.05 4.23 -16.11
CA ARG A 83 18.46 3.61 -17.37
C ARG A 83 19.71 4.31 -17.88
N SER A 84 20.75 4.37 -17.06
CA SER A 84 22.07 4.84 -17.51
C SER A 84 23.11 4.47 -16.49
N GLN A 85 24.25 4.00 -16.99
CA GLN A 85 25.48 3.72 -16.25
C GLN A 85 25.52 2.28 -15.67
N GLN A 86 25.69 1.26 -16.51
CA GLN A 86 27.03 0.85 -16.96
C GLN A 86 27.78 0.08 -15.85
N VAL A 87 27.30 -1.12 -15.51
CA VAL A 87 28.16 -2.15 -14.90
C VAL A 87 28.69 -3.01 -16.06
N PHE A 88 29.66 -2.46 -16.80
CA PHE A 88 30.50 -3.27 -17.67
C PHE A 88 31.34 -4.19 -16.77
N LEU A 89 30.92 -5.44 -16.66
CA LEU A 89 31.77 -6.53 -16.16
C LEU A 89 32.92 -6.75 -17.16
N PRO A 90 34.19 -6.80 -16.73
CA PRO A 90 35.26 -7.27 -17.60
C PRO A 90 35.29 -8.81 -17.56
N ASP A 91 35.02 -9.45 -18.69
CA ASP A 91 35.20 -10.90 -18.85
C ASP A 91 36.68 -11.23 -19.17
N PRO A 92 37.27 -12.32 -18.65
CA PRO A 92 38.70 -12.59 -18.72
C PRO A 92 39.06 -13.33 -20.01
N SER A 93 40.02 -12.75 -20.76
CA SER A 93 40.87 -13.30 -21.85
C SER A 93 40.48 -14.60 -22.59
N PRO A 94 40.81 -14.68 -23.89
CA PRO A 94 41.80 -15.70 -24.28
C PRO A 94 42.82 -15.27 -25.35
N ARG A 95 44.10 -15.52 -25.01
CA ARG A 95 45.37 -15.72 -25.78
C ARG A 95 45.45 -15.58 -27.33
N LYS A 96 46.67 -15.16 -27.74
CA LYS A 96 47.45 -15.44 -29.00
C LYS A 96 46.96 -14.71 -30.27
N SER A 97 47.75 -14.17 -31.21
CA SER A 97 49.09 -14.51 -31.73
C SER A 97 49.63 -13.39 -32.66
N ARG A 98 50.96 -13.23 -32.72
CA ARG A 98 51.85 -12.62 -33.75
C ARG A 98 51.24 -12.10 -35.07
N ALA A 99 51.63 -10.89 -35.50
CA ALA A 99 52.60 -10.64 -36.59
C ALA A 99 52.59 -9.16 -37.04
N SER A 100 53.72 -8.72 -37.58
CA SER A 100 54.11 -7.36 -37.97
C SER A 100 53.44 -6.87 -39.27
N GLY A 101 53.26 -5.54 -39.47
CA GLY A 101 53.01 -4.97 -40.79
C GLY A 101 52.30 -3.61 -40.88
N SER A 102 53.10 -2.58 -41.17
CA SER A 102 52.82 -1.19 -41.60
C SER A 102 51.53 -0.87 -42.40
N ALA A 103 50.83 0.22 -42.04
CA ALA A 103 50.59 1.44 -42.86
C ALA A 103 49.21 2.14 -42.64
N LEU A 104 49.28 3.49 -42.59
CA LEU A 104 48.23 4.54 -42.63
C LEU A 104 47.59 5.01 -41.30
N PRO A 105 47.66 6.31 -40.97
CA PRO A 105 47.02 6.87 -39.79
C PRO A 105 45.54 7.15 -40.08
N ALA A 106 44.66 6.19 -39.79
CA ALA A 106 43.25 6.49 -39.67
C ALA A 106 43.06 7.36 -38.41
N LYS A 107 42.80 8.65 -38.62
CA LYS A 107 42.48 9.63 -37.57
C LYS A 107 41.38 9.09 -36.67
N ARG A 108 41.74 8.67 -35.46
CA ARG A 108 40.80 8.29 -34.42
C ARG A 108 40.18 9.57 -33.87
N LYS A 109 38.90 9.76 -34.17
CA LYS A 109 38.00 10.77 -33.61
C LYS A 109 38.07 10.66 -32.07
N VAL A 110 38.51 11.72 -31.40
CA VAL A 110 38.47 11.81 -29.93
C VAL A 110 36.98 11.87 -29.54
N PRO A 111 36.50 11.04 -28.61
CA PRO A 111 35.15 11.18 -28.06
C PRO A 111 35.07 12.48 -27.27
N GLY A 112 34.18 13.41 -27.67
CA GLY A 112 33.97 14.68 -26.96
C GLY A 112 33.94 15.93 -27.83
N GLU A 113 34.01 15.82 -29.16
CA GLU A 113 34.05 16.97 -30.05
C GLU A 113 32.80 16.97 -30.96
N SER A 114 31.97 18.03 -30.87
CA SER A 114 30.68 18.29 -31.57
C SER A 114 29.42 17.80 -30.81
N LEU A 115 28.31 18.54 -30.63
CA LEU A 115 27.63 19.48 -31.53
C LEU A 115 26.49 20.25 -30.78
N ILE A 116 26.78 20.91 -29.65
CA ILE A 116 25.76 21.69 -28.92
C ILE A 116 26.23 23.14 -28.81
N ASN A 117 25.81 23.94 -29.79
CA ASN A 117 25.75 25.41 -29.84
C ASN A 117 26.77 26.21 -29.00
N PRO A 118 27.83 26.77 -29.63
CA PRO A 118 28.46 27.96 -29.10
C PRO A 118 27.69 29.19 -29.64
N GLY A 119 27.02 29.92 -28.77
CA GLY A 119 26.55 31.26 -29.13
C GLY A 119 25.23 31.66 -28.50
N PHE A 120 25.32 32.28 -27.33
CA PHE A 120 24.34 33.25 -26.86
C PHE A 120 24.68 34.59 -27.50
N LYS A 121 23.77 35.14 -28.32
CA LYS A 121 23.57 36.57 -28.56
C LYS A 121 22.10 36.81 -28.84
#